data_AF-A0A2V1DHH2-F1
#
_entry.id   AF-A0A2V1DHH2-F1
#
_cell.length_a   1.000
_cell.length_b   1.000
_cell.length_c   1.000
_cell.angle_alpha   90.00
_cell.angle_beta   90.00
_cell.angle_gamma   90.00
#
_symmetry.space_group_name_H-M   'P 1'
#
loop_
_entity.id
_entity.type
_entity.pdbx_description
1 polymer ?
#
loop_
_entity_poly.entity_id
_entity_poly.type
_entity_poly.pdbx_seq_one_letter_code
_entity_poly.pdbx_strand_id
1 'polypeptide(L)'
;MPPPVIISAFLSVVPLEPVLVFPNSDEASYFQTRCKQGRILYDQQSNWVYLPMPKGLLRVRAAARGDVAFDFDSASNARHFNDSIKNLGRIYQDKNLGSHRDRRVYLGPQLL
;
A
#
# COMPACT_ATOMS: atom_id res chain seq x y z
N MET A 1 -2.64 15.31 -14.36
CA MET A 1 -1.96 14.00 -14.47
C MET A 1 -2.96 12.91 -14.16
N PRO A 2 -2.89 11.76 -14.84
CA PRO A 2 -3.65 10.58 -14.44
C PRO A 2 -3.23 10.11 -13.04
N PRO A 3 -4.09 9.33 -12.37
CA PRO A 3 -3.77 8.61 -11.13
C PRO A 3 -2.45 7.84 -11.28
N PRO A 4 -1.45 7.95 -10.38
CA PRO A 4 -0.33 7.01 -10.41
C PRO A 4 -0.81 5.57 -10.32
N VAL A 5 -0.14 4.69 -11.05
CA VAL A 5 -0.46 3.27 -11.14
C VAL A 5 0.61 2.49 -10.40
N ILE A 6 0.21 1.56 -9.55
CA ILE A 6 1.15 0.65 -8.90
C ILE A 6 1.26 -0.57 -9.81
N ILE A 7 2.46 -0.85 -10.32
CA ILE A 7 2.70 -2.00 -11.22
C ILE A 7 3.03 -3.27 -10.46
N SER A 8 3.62 -3.14 -9.26
CA SER A 8 4.00 -4.24 -8.40
C SER A 8 4.23 -3.77 -6.97
N ALA A 9 4.27 -4.72 -6.04
CA ALA A 9 4.73 -4.48 -4.69
C ALA A 9 5.46 -5.72 -4.13
N PHE A 10 6.43 -5.48 -3.25
CA PHE A 10 7.20 -6.53 -2.59
C PHE A 10 7.64 -6.08 -1.19
N LEU A 11 8.20 -7.01 -0.41
CA LEU A 11 8.87 -6.70 0.85
C LEU A 11 10.37 -6.62 0.60
N SER A 12 10.98 -5.46 0.81
CA SER A 12 12.44 -5.35 0.92
C SER A 12 12.89 -6.02 2.22
N VAL A 13 14.10 -6.56 2.23
CA VAL A 13 14.72 -7.13 3.43
C VAL A 13 15.69 -6.16 4.10
N VAL A 14 16.15 -5.14 3.39
CA VAL A 14 17.05 -4.09 3.89
C VAL A 14 16.70 -2.76 3.21
N PRO A 15 16.02 -1.83 3.90
CA PRO A 15 15.30 -2.02 5.17
C PRO A 15 14.13 -3.00 5.02
N LEU A 16 13.76 -3.69 6.10
CA LEU A 16 12.61 -4.60 6.10
C LEU A 16 11.30 -3.80 6.03
N GLU A 17 10.79 -3.58 4.82
CA GLU A 17 9.69 -2.65 4.55
C GLU A 17 8.92 -3.03 3.28
N PRO A 18 7.61 -2.74 3.20
CA PRO A 18 6.88 -2.79 1.94
C PRO A 18 7.37 -1.75 0.94
N VAL A 19 7.50 -2.17 -0.31
CA VAL A 19 7.89 -1.34 -1.44
C VAL A 19 6.79 -1.37 -2.49
N LEU A 20 6.34 -0.19 -2.90
CA LEU A 20 5.45 0.02 -4.05
C LEU A 20 6.30 0.41 -5.25
N VAL A 21 6.06 -0.25 -6.38
CA VAL A 21 6.75 0.03 -7.64
C VAL A 21 5.81 0.77 -8.59
N PHE A 22 6.28 1.90 -9.11
CA PHE A 22 5.56 2.73 -10.07
C PHE A 22 6.21 2.64 -11.47
N PRO A 23 5.49 2.99 -12.55
CA PRO A 23 6.03 3.01 -13.91
C PRO A 23 7.22 3.95 -14.09
N ASN A 24 7.23 5.09 -13.37
CA ASN A 24 8.23 6.14 -13.49
C ASN A 24 8.37 6.91 -12.15
N SER A 25 9.41 7.75 -12.07
CA SER A 25 9.71 8.57 -10.88
C SER A 25 8.66 9.64 -10.60
N ASP A 26 7.98 10.14 -11.63
CA ASP A 26 7.00 11.22 -11.49
C ASP A 26 5.75 10.72 -10.77
N GLU A 27 5.30 9.50 -11.10
CA GLU A 27 4.20 8.83 -10.43
C GLU A 27 4.54 8.46 -8.98
N ALA A 28 5.74 7.96 -8.73
CA ALA A 28 6.22 7.69 -7.38
C ALA A 28 6.26 8.97 -6.53
N SER A 29 6.78 10.06 -7.10
CA SER A 29 6.85 11.37 -6.45
C SER A 29 5.45 11.94 -6.20
N TYR A 30 4.55 11.80 -7.18
CA TYR A 30 3.16 12.20 -7.02
C TYR A 30 2.46 11.43 -5.89
N PHE A 31 2.65 10.11 -5.83
CA PHE A 31 2.14 9.29 -4.73
C PHE A 31 2.71 9.75 -3.38
N GLN A 32 4.01 10.04 -3.30
CA GLN A 32 4.65 10.57 -2.08
C GLN A 32 4.03 11.90 -1.60
N THR A 33 3.58 12.76 -2.51
CA THR A 33 2.90 14.01 -2.11
C THR A 33 1.62 13.73 -1.31
N ARG A 34 0.93 12.64 -1.61
CA ARG A 34 -0.31 12.20 -0.95
C ARG A 34 -0.03 11.31 0.27
N CYS A 35 0.93 10.39 0.18
CA CYS A 35 1.35 9.49 1.24
C CYS A 35 2.63 9.98 1.91
N LYS A 36 2.51 10.82 2.94
CA LYS A 36 3.66 11.52 3.57
C LYS A 36 4.67 10.61 4.27
N GLN A 37 4.26 9.41 4.67
CA GLN A 37 5.16 8.41 5.24
C GLN A 37 5.89 7.60 4.16
N GLY A 38 5.44 7.67 2.90
CA GLY A 38 6.15 7.07 1.78
C GLY A 38 7.46 7.78 1.51
N ARG A 39 8.52 7.02 1.29
CA ARG A 39 9.85 7.57 1.00
C ARG A 39 10.47 6.92 -0.22
N ILE A 40 11.05 7.74 -1.07
CA ILE A 40 11.93 7.31 -2.15
C ILE A 40 13.35 7.39 -1.59
N LEU A 41 14.10 6.30 -1.68
CA LEU A 41 15.48 6.24 -1.21
C LEU A 41 16.43 6.73 -2.30
N TYR A 42 17.44 7.52 -1.91
CA TYR A 42 18.39 8.13 -2.85
C TYR A 42 19.31 7.11 -3.54
N ASP A 43 19.67 6.05 -2.83
CA ASP A 43 20.56 4.97 -3.28
C ASP A 43 19.80 3.82 -3.98
N GLN A 44 18.49 3.96 -4.16
CA GLN A 44 17.62 2.95 -4.74
C GLN A 44 16.92 3.47 -6.01
N GLN A 45 16.09 2.63 -6.63
CA GLN A 45 15.31 3.01 -7.80
C GLN A 45 14.33 4.16 -7.46
N SER A 46 14.36 5.22 -8.25
CA SER A 46 13.59 6.44 -8.00
C SER A 46 12.07 6.26 -8.19
N ASN A 47 11.65 5.19 -8.85
CA ASN A 47 10.24 4.80 -9.00
C ASN A 47 9.75 3.86 -7.88
N TRP A 48 10.53 3.65 -6.82
CA TRP A 48 10.16 2.82 -5.67
C TRP A 48 9.80 3.69 -4.48
N VAL A 49 8.61 3.46 -3.91
CA VAL A 49 8.18 4.10 -2.67
C VAL A 49 8.17 3.07 -1.56
N TYR A 50 9.05 3.26 -0.59
CA TYR A 50 9.12 2.49 0.65
C TYR A 50 8.07 3.02 1.62
N LEU A 51 7.34 2.12 2.26
CA LEU A 51 6.43 2.42 3.35
C LEU A 51 7.04 1.88 4.65
N PRO A 52 6.95 2.61 5.78
CA PRO A 52 7.35 2.07 7.07
C PRO A 52 6.61 0.76 7.34
N MET A 53 7.32 -0.23 7.90
CA MET A 53 6.75 -1.55 8.19
C MET A 53 5.49 -1.41 9.07
N PRO A 54 4.29 -1.72 8.55
CA PRO A 54 3.07 -1.62 9.33
C PRO A 54 3.03 -2.69 10.41
N LYS A 55 2.53 -2.33 11.60
CA LYS A 55 2.31 -3.29 12.68
C LYS A 55 1.33 -4.39 12.24
N GLY A 56 1.69 -5.64 12.50
CA GLY A 56 0.83 -6.79 12.23
C GLY A 56 0.65 -7.12 10.74
N LEU A 57 1.50 -6.56 9.86
CA LEU A 57 1.52 -6.94 8.45
C LEU A 57 1.98 -8.40 8.32
N LEU A 58 1.18 -9.22 7.62
CA LEU A 58 1.49 -10.63 7.37
C LEU A 58 2.12 -10.84 6.00
N ARG A 59 1.64 -10.12 4.98
CA ARG A 59 2.11 -10.22 3.59
C ARG A 59 1.63 -9.06 2.73
N VAL A 60 2.35 -8.83 1.65
CA VAL A 60 1.98 -7.95 0.53
C VAL A 60 1.85 -8.81 -0.72
N ARG A 61 0.78 -8.64 -1.49
CA ARG A 61 0.56 -9.42 -2.72
C ARG A 61 -0.21 -8.62 -3.75
N ALA A 62 -0.07 -8.99 -5.02
CA ALA A 62 -0.99 -8.55 -6.06
C ALA A 62 -2.43 -9.03 -5.76
N ALA A 63 -3.39 -8.21 -6.10
CA ALA A 63 -4.82 -8.47 -6.01
C ALA A 63 -5.50 -8.21 -7.37
N ALA A 64 -6.81 -8.45 -7.43
CA ALA A 64 -7.56 -8.25 -8.66
C ALA A 64 -7.51 -6.79 -9.13
N ARG A 65 -7.63 -6.57 -10.44
CA ARG A 65 -7.75 -5.23 -11.06
C ARG A 65 -6.55 -4.29 -10.84
N GLY A 66 -5.36 -4.85 -10.65
CA GLY A 66 -4.14 -4.06 -10.47
C GLY A 66 -4.02 -3.45 -9.07
N ASP A 67 -4.82 -3.92 -8.11
CA ASP A 67 -4.65 -3.56 -6.71
C ASP A 67 -3.48 -4.32 -6.10
N VAL A 68 -2.85 -3.73 -5.09
CA VAL A 68 -1.96 -4.37 -4.13
C VAL A 68 -2.72 -4.55 -2.83
N ALA A 69 -2.73 -5.78 -2.32
CA ALA A 69 -3.32 -6.10 -1.04
C ALA A 69 -2.24 -6.22 0.05
N PHE A 70 -2.49 -5.53 1.16
CA PHE A 70 -1.78 -5.65 2.42
C PHE A 70 -2.65 -6.44 3.38
N ASP A 71 -2.24 -7.67 3.71
CA ASP A 71 -3.00 -8.53 4.62
C ASP A 71 -2.44 -8.42 6.05
N PHE A 72 -3.31 -8.20 7.04
CA PHE A 72 -2.96 -7.99 8.44
C PHE A 72 -3.50 -9.09 9.36
N ASP A 73 -2.89 -9.24 10.53
CA ASP A 73 -3.33 -10.15 11.60
C ASP A 73 -4.72 -9.78 12.17
N SER A 74 -5.07 -8.49 12.15
CA SER A 74 -6.27 -7.92 12.75
C SER A 74 -6.85 -6.76 11.92
N ALA A 75 -8.18 -6.60 11.98
CA ALA A 75 -8.88 -5.49 11.34
C ALA A 75 -8.58 -4.13 11.99
N SER A 76 -7.99 -4.11 13.20
CA SER A 76 -7.53 -2.88 13.83
C SER A 76 -6.25 -2.38 13.17
N ASN A 77 -5.28 -3.28 12.96
CA ASN A 77 -4.02 -2.95 12.30
C ASN A 77 -4.24 -2.54 10.83
N ALA A 78 -5.14 -3.21 10.11
CA ALA A 78 -5.52 -2.82 8.75
C ALA A 78 -6.06 -1.37 8.70
N ARG A 79 -6.96 -1.00 9.62
CA ARG A 79 -7.49 0.37 9.72
C ARG A 79 -6.41 1.38 10.06
N HIS A 80 -5.60 1.09 11.07
CA HIS A 80 -4.52 1.98 11.47
C HIS A 80 -3.53 2.23 10.32
N PHE A 81 -3.20 1.19 9.55
CA PHE A 81 -2.41 1.35 8.33
C PHE A 81 -3.14 2.22 7.30
N ASN A 82 -4.42 1.96 7.02
CA ASN A 82 -5.16 2.76 6.05
C ASN A 82 -5.21 4.24 6.45
N ASP A 83 -5.43 4.54 7.74
CA ASP A 83 -5.41 5.89 8.28
C ASP A 83 -4.02 6.54 8.11
N SER A 84 -2.95 5.78 8.36
CA SER A 84 -1.57 6.27 8.20
C SER A 84 -1.22 6.66 6.76
N ILE A 85 -1.79 5.96 5.77
CA ILE A 85 -1.69 6.32 4.34
C ILE A 85 -2.80 7.31 3.92
N LYS A 86 -3.41 8.05 4.85
CA LYS A 86 -4.49 9.03 4.60
C LYS A 86 -5.69 8.46 3.85
N ASN A 87 -6.05 7.21 4.15
CA ASN A 87 -7.15 6.50 3.51
C ASN A 87 -7.03 6.40 1.98
N LEU A 88 -5.79 6.36 1.47
CA LEU A 88 -5.52 6.07 0.06
C LEU A 88 -5.88 4.62 -0.34
N GLY A 89 -6.03 3.71 0.64
CA GLY A 89 -6.47 2.35 0.41
C GLY A 89 -7.94 2.10 0.76
N ARG A 90 -8.43 0.92 0.37
CA ARG A 90 -9.78 0.42 0.66
C ARG A 90 -9.73 -0.74 1.64
N ILE A 91 -10.66 -0.73 2.58
CA ILE A 91 -11.01 -1.90 3.39
C ILE A 91 -12.44 -2.25 3.02
N TYR A 92 -12.67 -3.44 2.47
CA TYR A 92 -14.02 -3.84 2.11
C TYR A 92 -14.77 -4.31 3.37
N GLN A 93 -16.02 -3.90 3.52
CA GLN A 93 -16.88 -4.55 4.50
C GLN A 93 -17.44 -5.80 3.85
N ASP A 94 -16.92 -6.96 4.23
CA ASP A 94 -17.47 -8.20 3.74
C ASP A 94 -18.84 -8.44 4.38
N LYS A 95 -19.91 -8.31 3.58
CA LYS A 95 -21.30 -8.47 4.05
C LYS A 95 -21.64 -9.94 4.37
N ASN A 96 -20.84 -10.89 3.89
CA ASN A 96 -21.13 -12.33 3.98
C ASN A 96 -20.33 -13.08 5.06
N LEU A 97 -19.35 -12.42 5.69
CA LEU A 97 -18.39 -13.04 6.62
C LEU A 97 -18.72 -12.83 8.12
N GLY A 98 -19.94 -12.39 8.43
CA GLY A 98 -20.37 -12.10 9.79
C GLY A 98 -19.52 -11.00 10.45
N SER A 99 -19.38 -11.04 11.79
CA SER A 99 -18.63 -10.05 12.60
C SER A 99 -17.13 -9.89 12.25
N HIS A 100 -16.60 -10.64 11.28
CA HIS A 100 -15.21 -10.53 10.86
C HIS A 100 -15.02 -9.37 9.89
N ARG A 101 -14.69 -8.20 10.46
CA ARG A 101 -14.22 -7.04 9.69
C ARG A 101 -12.99 -7.44 8.86
N ASP A 102 -12.95 -6.98 7.61
CA ASP A 102 -11.83 -7.25 6.70
C ASP A 102 -10.51 -6.76 7.30
N ARG A 103 -9.48 -7.57 7.13
CA ARG A 103 -8.13 -7.37 7.67
C ARG A 103 -7.16 -6.99 6.56
N ARG A 104 -7.69 -6.50 5.44
CA ARG A 104 -6.93 -6.23 4.23
C ARG A 104 -7.10 -4.78 3.82
N VAL A 105 -6.03 -4.18 3.36
CA VAL A 105 -6.05 -2.87 2.70
C VAL A 105 -5.64 -3.06 1.25
N TYR A 106 -6.51 -2.61 0.34
CA TYR A 106 -6.29 -2.67 -1.10
C TYR A 106 -5.90 -1.29 -1.62
N LEU A 107 -4.77 -1.19 -2.30
CA LEU A 107 -4.23 0.05 -2.84
C LEU A 107 -4.08 -0.10 -4.36
N GLY A 108 -4.65 0.80 -5.15
CA GLY A 108 -4.59 0.66 -6.61
C GLY A 108 -5.28 1.78 -7.37
N PRO A 109 -5.40 1.65 -8.71
CA PRO A 109 -5.65 2.75 -9.64
C PRO A 109 -7.01 3.43 -9.49
N GLN A 110 -7.98 2.82 -8.81
CA GLN A 110 -9.28 3.44 -8.53
C GLN A 110 -9.23 4.53 -7.42
N LEU A 111 -8.06 4.88 -6.86
CA LEU A 111 -7.92 5.82 -5.74
C LEU A 111 -6.86 6.92 -5.91
N LEU A 112 -6.15 6.94 -7.04
CA LEU A 112 -5.08 7.90 -7.26
C LEU A 112 -5.55 9.06 -8.16
#